data_AF-A0A4Z0YH43-F1
#
_entry.id   AF-A0A4Z0YH43-F1
#
_cell.length_a   1.000
_cell.length_b   1.000
_cell.length_c   1.000
_cell.angle_alpha   90.00
_cell.angle_beta   90.00
_cell.angle_gamma   90.00
#
_symmetry.space_group_name_H-M   'P 1'
#
loop_
_entity.id
_entity.type
_entity.pdbx_description
1 polymer ?
#
loop_
_entity_poly.entity_id
_entity_poly.type
_entity_poly.pdbx_seq_one_letter_code
_entity_poly.pdbx_strand_id
1 'polypeptide(L)'
;MDSKVALFETAMQKVYGPYDLSAQPDSTWKPGNAGGHCGRYLWTDAFGVLNFITLSREKLSDGPAYLHLARQLANTVHEVLGRERGPPGSAARLPDATDTVPLRGGLRIGKLDASGPDGDGMYHHYLTLWMYALDVLARATEEAHWNALAVQLAQAIHPRFMVERNGRESMVWKISTDMRHVLVGSKGHLDDVTGFVVYRMLRDTARHYGNFGDDVLTSEIEQYARIMEHADVSLSGDPLDLGMGLWLAHFNRDAPWSRELSGQALEIARGRFLVAAAKPLTAASNLHRLAFREFGACLGIKCYEKELESLVEGVETVLDIWKGKMLKDEDGEDDDLRPINLVMYAAALITGAFRKSYLGGGISS
;
A
#
# COMPACT_ATOMS: atom_id res chain seq x y z
N MET A 1 -25.31 9.39 14.02
CA MET A 1 -23.91 8.95 13.84
C MET A 1 -23.76 8.59 12.37
N ASP A 2 -22.77 9.15 11.69
CA ASP A 2 -22.48 8.74 10.31
C ASP A 2 -22.04 7.28 10.28
N SER A 3 -22.48 6.54 9.26
CA SER A 3 -22.03 5.16 9.06
C SER A 3 -20.54 5.11 8.74
N LYS A 4 -19.87 3.99 9.03
CA LYS A 4 -18.44 3.80 8.67
C LYS A 4 -18.21 4.01 7.17
N VAL A 5 -19.16 3.62 6.33
CA VAL A 5 -19.11 3.83 4.87
C VAL A 5 -19.15 5.33 4.52
N ALA A 6 -20.01 6.12 5.18
CA ALA A 6 -20.08 7.57 4.96
C ALA A 6 -18.79 8.29 5.40
N LEU A 7 -18.21 7.88 6.53
CA LEU A 7 -16.92 8.41 7.00
C LEU A 7 -15.78 8.04 6.05
N PHE A 8 -15.78 6.80 5.57
CA PHE A 8 -14.81 6.30 4.59
C PHE A 8 -14.86 7.14 3.30
N GLU A 9 -16.06 7.29 2.73
CA GLU A 9 -16.26 8.06 1.50
C GLU A 9 -15.89 9.53 1.69
N THR A 10 -16.24 10.13 2.84
CA THR A 10 -15.85 11.50 3.18
C THR A 10 -14.32 11.67 3.20
N ALA A 11 -13.58 10.72 3.81
CA ALA A 11 -12.13 10.75 3.81
C ALA A 11 -11.56 10.65 2.38
N MET A 12 -12.14 9.78 1.55
CA MET A 12 -11.74 9.64 0.15
C MET A 12 -12.06 10.88 -0.70
N GLN A 13 -13.22 11.53 -0.51
CA GLN A 13 -13.57 12.79 -1.17
C GLN A 13 -12.62 13.93 -0.79
N LYS A 14 -12.15 14.00 0.46
CA LYS A 14 -11.18 15.02 0.89
C LYS A 14 -9.81 14.89 0.22
N VAL A 15 -9.42 13.69 -0.25
CA VAL A 15 -8.12 13.45 -0.91
C VAL A 15 -8.23 13.48 -2.42
N TYR A 16 -9.18 12.70 -2.96
CA TYR A 16 -9.29 12.45 -4.40
C TYR A 16 -10.43 13.20 -5.07
N GLY A 17 -11.28 13.86 -4.29
CA GLY A 17 -12.43 14.60 -4.78
C GLY A 17 -12.09 15.97 -5.41
N PRO A 18 -13.12 16.64 -5.94
CA PRO A 18 -14.48 16.11 -6.07
C PRO A 18 -14.56 15.03 -7.16
N TYR A 19 -15.26 13.93 -6.87
CA TYR A 19 -15.78 13.02 -7.88
C TYR A 19 -17.30 12.96 -7.75
N ASP A 20 -18.00 13.24 -8.84
CA ASP A 20 -19.44 13.08 -8.96
C ASP A 20 -19.71 11.68 -9.51
N LEU A 21 -20.54 10.91 -8.80
CA LEU A 21 -20.93 9.55 -9.19
C LEU A 21 -22.27 9.54 -9.95
N SER A 22 -23.01 10.65 -9.92
CA SER A 22 -24.31 10.79 -10.58
C SER A 22 -24.17 11.10 -12.07
N ALA A 23 -23.20 11.93 -12.44
CA ALA A 23 -22.58 11.89 -13.75
C ALA A 23 -21.62 10.69 -13.72
N GLN A 24 -21.77 9.69 -14.59
CA GLN A 24 -20.77 8.62 -14.67
C GLN A 24 -19.37 9.27 -14.71
N PRO A 25 -18.42 8.88 -13.84
CA PRO A 25 -17.12 9.54 -13.79
C PRO A 25 -16.55 9.50 -15.20
N ASP A 26 -16.42 10.68 -15.79
CA ASP A 26 -16.02 10.80 -17.17
C ASP A 26 -14.51 10.54 -17.27
N SER A 27 -14.04 10.27 -18.49
CA SER A 27 -12.61 10.06 -18.75
C SER A 27 -11.74 11.29 -18.47
N THR A 28 -12.31 12.40 -17.99
CA THR A 28 -11.62 13.66 -17.69
C THR A 28 -11.42 13.90 -16.20
N TRP A 29 -12.01 13.08 -15.32
CA TRP A 29 -11.75 13.15 -13.89
C TRP A 29 -10.25 13.05 -13.61
N LYS A 30 -9.75 13.99 -12.81
CA LYS A 30 -8.38 13.99 -12.30
C LYS A 30 -8.43 13.82 -10.80
N PRO A 31 -7.68 12.85 -10.24
CA PRO A 31 -7.61 12.71 -8.80
C PRO A 31 -7.10 14.00 -8.16
N GLY A 32 -7.63 14.33 -6.98
CA GLY A 32 -7.14 15.41 -6.11
C GLY A 32 -5.69 15.22 -5.66
N ASN A 33 -5.25 15.92 -4.61
CA ASN A 33 -3.85 15.91 -4.18
C ASN A 33 -3.61 14.82 -3.11
N ALA A 34 -2.83 13.78 -3.41
CA ALA A 34 -2.43 12.76 -2.44
C ALA A 34 -1.10 13.08 -1.72
N GLY A 35 -0.61 14.31 -1.87
CA GLY A 35 0.72 14.74 -1.46
C GLY A 35 1.77 14.46 -2.52
N GLY A 36 2.96 15.01 -2.35
CA GLY A 36 4.10 14.73 -3.23
C GLY A 36 4.12 15.46 -4.57
N HIS A 37 5.05 15.07 -5.43
CA HIS A 37 5.34 15.69 -6.71
C HIS A 37 4.14 15.56 -7.67
N CYS A 38 3.65 16.70 -8.16
CA CYS A 38 2.41 16.80 -8.96
C CYS A 38 1.21 16.14 -8.26
N GLY A 39 1.21 16.20 -6.93
CA GLY A 39 0.16 15.69 -6.07
C GLY A 39 0.04 14.18 -6.01
N ARG A 40 1.07 13.43 -6.45
CA ARG A 40 1.12 11.96 -6.37
C ARG A 40 2.15 11.46 -5.37
N TYR A 41 1.73 10.47 -4.58
CA TYR A 41 2.56 9.83 -3.58
C TYR A 41 2.22 8.33 -3.51
N LEU A 42 3.17 7.48 -3.90
CA LEU A 42 2.88 6.09 -4.30
C LEU A 42 2.18 5.27 -3.21
N TRP A 43 2.55 5.45 -1.94
CA TRP A 43 1.90 4.76 -0.82
C TRP A 43 0.46 5.20 -0.63
N THR A 44 0.21 6.53 -0.60
CA THR A 44 -1.13 7.11 -0.47
C THR A 44 -2.03 6.65 -1.60
N ASP A 45 -1.48 6.55 -2.80
CA ASP A 45 -2.19 6.09 -4.01
C ASP A 45 -2.52 4.62 -4.03
N ALA A 46 -1.61 3.77 -3.56
CA ALA A 46 -1.90 2.35 -3.42
C ALA A 46 -3.12 2.13 -2.51
N PHE A 47 -3.17 2.86 -1.38
CA PHE A 47 -4.35 2.90 -0.52
C PHE A 47 -5.57 3.48 -1.24
N GLY A 48 -5.41 4.55 -2.02
CA GLY A 48 -6.49 5.15 -2.81
C GLY A 48 -7.17 4.16 -3.76
N VAL A 49 -6.38 3.42 -4.54
CA VAL A 49 -6.88 2.38 -5.45
C VAL A 49 -7.63 1.28 -4.68
N LEU A 50 -7.03 0.75 -3.62
CA LEU A 50 -7.65 -0.28 -2.77
C LEU A 50 -8.94 0.21 -2.09
N ASN A 51 -8.98 1.48 -1.71
CA ASN A 51 -10.15 2.10 -1.09
C ASN A 51 -11.29 2.32 -2.09
N PHE A 52 -11.00 2.72 -3.33
CA PHE A 52 -12.03 2.77 -4.38
C PHE A 52 -12.58 1.38 -4.70
N ILE A 53 -11.73 0.36 -4.75
CA ILE A 53 -12.18 -1.03 -4.93
C ILE A 53 -13.07 -1.45 -3.74
N THR A 54 -12.72 -1.06 -2.52
CA THR A 54 -13.56 -1.30 -1.33
C THR A 54 -14.92 -0.62 -1.47
N LEU A 55 -14.97 0.66 -1.79
CA LEU A 55 -16.22 1.40 -2.02
C LEU A 55 -17.07 0.77 -3.11
N SER A 56 -16.45 0.20 -4.15
CA SER A 56 -17.21 -0.47 -5.21
C SER A 56 -18.05 -1.66 -4.72
N ARG A 57 -17.63 -2.29 -3.62
CA ARG A 57 -18.32 -3.43 -3.00
C ARG A 57 -19.25 -2.99 -1.87
N GLU A 58 -18.89 -1.95 -1.13
CA GLU A 58 -19.74 -1.39 -0.06
C GLU A 58 -20.93 -0.59 -0.62
N LYS A 59 -20.80 0.00 -1.82
CA LYS A 59 -21.84 0.81 -2.49
C LYS A 59 -22.14 0.24 -3.88
N LEU A 60 -22.80 -0.91 -3.91
CA LEU A 60 -23.01 -1.71 -5.11
C LEU A 60 -23.67 -0.95 -6.29
N SER A 61 -24.58 0.00 -6.03
CA SER A 61 -25.22 0.80 -7.08
C SER A 61 -24.21 1.66 -7.86
N ASP A 62 -23.18 2.15 -7.16
CA ASP A 62 -22.15 3.03 -7.69
C ASP A 62 -20.85 2.25 -7.99
N GLY A 63 -20.89 0.92 -7.85
CA GLY A 63 -19.73 0.03 -7.96
C GLY A 63 -18.89 0.25 -9.22
N PRO A 64 -19.49 0.23 -10.42
CA PRO A 64 -18.77 0.49 -11.67
C PRO A 64 -18.09 1.86 -11.71
N ALA A 65 -18.69 2.89 -11.12
CA ALA A 65 -18.13 4.24 -11.06
C ALA A 65 -16.86 4.27 -10.18
N TYR A 66 -16.88 3.63 -9.02
CA TYR A 66 -15.67 3.53 -8.19
C TYR A 66 -14.56 2.71 -8.84
N LEU A 67 -14.89 1.63 -9.56
CA LEU A 67 -13.88 0.89 -10.32
C LEU A 67 -13.31 1.73 -11.48
N HIS A 68 -14.10 2.62 -12.08
CA HIS A 68 -13.58 3.60 -13.05
C HIS A 68 -12.56 4.55 -12.38
N LEU A 69 -12.90 5.13 -11.23
CA LEU A 69 -11.99 6.00 -10.46
C LEU A 69 -10.69 5.28 -10.07
N ALA A 70 -10.78 4.01 -9.67
CA ALA A 70 -9.59 3.20 -9.35
C ALA A 70 -8.64 3.04 -10.56
N ARG A 71 -9.19 2.77 -11.75
CA ARG A 71 -8.41 2.70 -13.01
C ARG A 71 -7.79 4.04 -13.37
N GLN A 72 -8.56 5.14 -13.29
CA GLN A 72 -8.05 6.48 -13.59
C GLN A 72 -6.94 6.89 -12.64
N LEU A 73 -7.07 6.57 -11.35
CA LEU A 73 -6.01 6.81 -10.38
C LEU A 73 -4.75 6.02 -10.72
N ALA A 74 -4.87 4.73 -11.04
CA ALA A 74 -3.74 3.90 -11.46
C ALA A 74 -3.02 4.45 -12.69
N ASN A 75 -3.78 4.83 -13.73
CA ASN A 75 -3.24 5.47 -14.92
C ASN A 75 -2.53 6.79 -14.60
N THR A 76 -3.14 7.64 -13.77
CA THR A 76 -2.54 8.93 -13.38
C THR A 76 -1.22 8.72 -12.63
N VAL A 77 -1.15 7.72 -11.75
CA VAL A 77 0.09 7.36 -11.06
C VAL A 77 1.17 6.93 -12.05
N HIS A 78 0.84 6.11 -13.06
CA HIS A 78 1.83 5.67 -14.05
C HIS A 78 2.29 6.84 -14.94
N GLU A 79 1.40 7.78 -15.28
CA GLU A 79 1.75 8.97 -16.04
C GLU A 79 2.55 10.02 -15.25
N VAL A 80 2.43 10.06 -13.93
CA VAL A 80 3.18 11.02 -13.10
C VAL A 80 4.45 10.38 -12.54
N LEU A 81 4.33 9.25 -11.83
CA LEU A 81 5.42 8.59 -11.11
C LEU A 81 6.21 7.61 -11.97
N GLY A 82 5.68 7.16 -13.12
CA GLY A 82 6.40 6.37 -14.13
C GLY A 82 7.15 7.21 -15.17
N ARG A 83 7.22 8.52 -14.95
CA ARG A 83 7.94 9.48 -15.79
C ARG A 83 9.00 10.22 -14.98
N GLU A 84 9.97 10.78 -15.68
CA GLU A 84 10.94 11.71 -15.10
C GLU A 84 10.23 12.92 -14.44
N ARG A 85 10.96 13.67 -13.62
CA ARG A 85 10.40 14.88 -13.01
C ARG A 85 10.25 15.95 -14.09
N GLY A 86 9.08 16.57 -14.13
CA GLY A 86 8.76 17.62 -15.09
C GLY A 86 7.29 17.99 -15.01
N PRO A 87 6.84 19.00 -15.76
CA PRO A 87 5.43 19.31 -15.89
C PRO A 87 4.63 18.08 -16.36
N PRO A 88 3.39 17.89 -15.87
CA PRO A 88 2.53 16.81 -16.34
C PRO A 88 2.40 16.81 -17.87
N GLY A 89 2.59 15.65 -18.48
CA GLY A 89 2.45 15.46 -19.93
C GLY A 89 3.66 15.83 -20.79
N SER A 90 4.75 16.36 -20.22
CA SER A 90 5.98 16.66 -20.98
C SER A 90 7.20 15.82 -20.60
N ALA A 91 7.15 15.12 -19.45
CA ALA A 91 8.25 14.30 -18.99
C ALA A 91 8.40 13.00 -19.82
N ALA A 92 9.64 12.60 -20.06
CA ALA A 92 9.94 11.30 -20.65
C ALA A 92 9.56 10.17 -19.68
N ARG A 93 9.34 8.96 -20.20
CA ARG A 93 9.30 7.74 -19.36
C ARG A 93 10.63 7.59 -18.62
N LEU A 94 10.59 6.95 -17.45
CA LEU A 94 11.82 6.59 -16.74
C LEU A 94 12.74 5.73 -17.62
N PRO A 95 14.06 5.71 -17.33
CA PRO A 95 15.01 4.88 -18.09
C PRO A 95 14.50 3.43 -18.24
N ASP A 96 14.67 2.86 -19.44
CA ASP A 96 14.23 1.52 -19.83
C ASP A 96 12.70 1.30 -19.96
N ALA A 97 11.86 2.32 -19.71
CA ALA A 97 10.42 2.29 -19.95
C ALA A 97 10.00 2.95 -21.29
N THR A 98 8.88 2.49 -21.84
CA THR A 98 8.19 3.07 -23.01
C THR A 98 6.69 3.08 -22.76
N ASP A 99 5.88 3.67 -23.64
CA ASP A 99 4.42 3.65 -23.47
C ASP A 99 3.82 2.23 -23.58
N THR A 100 4.50 1.28 -24.24
CA THR A 100 4.04 -0.12 -24.32
C THR A 100 4.46 -0.95 -23.11
N VAL A 101 5.51 -0.54 -22.41
CA VAL A 101 6.05 -1.22 -21.22
C VAL A 101 6.40 -0.19 -20.14
N PRO A 102 5.39 0.50 -19.57
CA PRO A 102 5.56 1.76 -18.84
C PRO A 102 6.24 1.62 -17.47
N LEU A 103 6.26 0.42 -16.89
CA LEU A 103 6.81 0.16 -15.55
C LEU A 103 8.18 -0.51 -15.57
N ARG A 104 8.77 -0.74 -16.75
CA ARG A 104 10.14 -1.30 -16.88
C ARG A 104 11.23 -0.42 -16.25
N GLY A 105 10.96 0.86 -16.11
CA GLY A 105 11.83 1.83 -15.45
C GLY A 105 11.56 2.00 -13.96
N GLY A 106 10.68 1.17 -13.37
CA GLY A 106 10.22 1.34 -11.99
C GLY A 106 9.12 2.40 -11.85
N LEU A 107 8.86 2.81 -10.60
CA LEU A 107 7.96 3.91 -10.25
C LEU A 107 8.59 4.74 -9.13
N ARG A 108 8.59 6.06 -9.29
CA ARG A 108 9.04 6.99 -8.26
C ARG A 108 8.12 6.94 -7.04
N ILE A 109 8.66 7.25 -5.86
CA ILE A 109 7.86 7.42 -4.63
C ILE A 109 6.98 8.66 -4.73
N GLY A 110 7.51 9.74 -5.33
CA GLY A 110 6.81 11.02 -5.48
C GLY A 110 7.15 12.06 -4.42
N LYS A 111 8.30 11.98 -3.73
CA LYS A 111 8.70 13.03 -2.77
C LYS A 111 8.97 14.37 -3.47
N LEU A 112 8.75 15.48 -2.75
CA LEU A 112 8.95 16.84 -3.26
C LEU A 112 10.43 17.15 -3.55
N ASP A 113 11.35 16.65 -2.73
CA ASP A 113 12.77 16.73 -3.03
C ASP A 113 13.18 15.71 -4.09
N ALA A 114 13.98 16.12 -5.08
CA ALA A 114 14.27 15.30 -6.25
C ALA A 114 15.24 14.14 -6.00
N SER A 115 16.13 14.26 -5.02
CA SER A 115 17.25 13.33 -4.85
C SER A 115 17.69 13.19 -3.40
N GLY A 116 18.47 12.16 -3.13
CA GLY A 116 19.08 11.90 -1.83
C GLY A 116 18.33 10.84 -1.00
N PRO A 117 18.89 10.46 0.17
CA PRO A 117 18.29 9.44 1.04
C PRO A 117 16.85 9.80 1.45
N ASP A 118 16.58 11.08 1.68
CA ASP A 118 15.26 11.58 2.08
C ASP A 118 14.41 12.12 0.93
N GLY A 119 14.99 12.35 -0.26
CA GLY A 119 14.27 12.80 -1.44
C GLY A 119 13.56 11.69 -2.20
N ASP A 120 13.25 11.91 -3.46
CA ASP A 120 12.61 10.92 -4.32
C ASP A 120 13.53 9.72 -4.60
N GLY A 121 12.99 8.70 -5.25
CA GLY A 121 13.66 7.42 -5.48
C GLY A 121 12.63 6.32 -5.55
N MET A 122 13.02 5.12 -5.15
CA MET A 122 12.14 3.97 -5.08
C MET A 122 12.37 3.21 -3.77
N TYR A 123 11.31 3.12 -2.96
CA TYR A 123 11.30 2.25 -1.78
C TYR A 123 10.72 0.90 -2.19
N HIS A 124 11.36 -0.19 -1.77
CA HIS A 124 10.89 -1.54 -2.10
C HIS A 124 9.45 -1.79 -1.60
N HIS A 125 9.16 -1.47 -0.34
CA HIS A 125 7.83 -1.65 0.25
C HIS A 125 6.74 -0.77 -0.38
N TYR A 126 7.08 0.39 -0.97
CA TYR A 126 6.10 1.22 -1.69
C TYR A 126 5.74 0.58 -3.03
N LEU A 127 6.75 0.09 -3.74
CA LEU A 127 6.57 -0.60 -5.01
C LEU A 127 5.77 -1.90 -4.85
N THR A 128 6.06 -2.69 -3.81
CA THR A 128 5.32 -3.93 -3.56
C THR A 128 3.89 -3.68 -3.09
N LEU A 129 3.63 -2.63 -2.30
CA LEU A 129 2.25 -2.23 -1.98
C LEU A 129 1.50 -1.78 -3.25
N TRP A 130 2.16 -1.07 -4.17
CA TRP A 130 1.57 -0.71 -5.46
C TRP A 130 1.27 -1.93 -6.33
N MET A 131 2.21 -2.88 -6.41
CA MET A 131 1.98 -4.16 -7.10
C MET A 131 0.76 -4.89 -6.55
N TYR A 132 0.61 -4.93 -5.21
CA TYR A 132 -0.57 -5.49 -4.57
C TYR A 132 -1.85 -4.75 -4.98
N ALA A 133 -1.84 -3.41 -5.00
CA ALA A 133 -2.99 -2.62 -5.45
C ALA A 133 -3.38 -2.92 -6.91
N LEU A 134 -2.40 -3.07 -7.81
CA LEU A 134 -2.62 -3.44 -9.21
C LEU A 134 -3.17 -4.87 -9.36
N ASP A 135 -2.68 -5.83 -8.56
CA ASP A 135 -3.21 -7.20 -8.56
C ASP A 135 -4.67 -7.25 -8.10
N VAL A 136 -4.98 -6.53 -7.02
CA VAL A 136 -6.34 -6.43 -6.51
C VAL A 136 -7.23 -5.72 -7.52
N LEU A 137 -6.73 -4.70 -8.22
CA LEU A 137 -7.44 -4.03 -9.30
C LEU A 137 -7.72 -4.99 -10.46
N ALA A 138 -6.73 -5.80 -10.86
CA ALA A 138 -6.89 -6.82 -11.89
C ALA A 138 -8.05 -7.77 -11.56
N ARG A 139 -8.11 -8.27 -10.31
CA ARG A 139 -9.17 -9.18 -9.87
C ARG A 139 -10.52 -8.49 -9.69
N ALA A 140 -10.54 -7.24 -9.22
CA ALA A 140 -11.78 -6.49 -9.03
C ALA A 140 -12.45 -6.09 -10.35
N THR A 141 -11.65 -5.90 -11.41
CA THR A 141 -12.10 -5.45 -12.73
C THR A 141 -12.15 -6.55 -13.78
N GLU A 142 -11.62 -7.74 -13.47
CA GLU A 142 -11.41 -8.85 -14.40
C GLU A 142 -10.50 -8.49 -15.60
N GLU A 143 -9.60 -7.53 -15.40
CA GLU A 143 -8.69 -7.04 -16.43
C GLU A 143 -7.25 -7.46 -16.13
N ALA A 144 -6.82 -8.52 -16.82
CA ALA A 144 -5.51 -9.14 -16.61
C ALA A 144 -4.31 -8.20 -16.84
N HIS A 145 -4.48 -7.12 -17.60
CA HIS A 145 -3.40 -6.18 -17.89
C HIS A 145 -2.87 -5.48 -16.63
N TRP A 146 -3.68 -5.28 -15.60
CA TRP A 146 -3.23 -4.67 -14.34
C TRP A 146 -2.24 -5.57 -13.59
N ASN A 147 -2.51 -6.88 -13.54
CA ASN A 147 -1.57 -7.85 -12.99
C ASN A 147 -0.31 -7.94 -13.87
N ALA A 148 -0.45 -7.88 -15.21
CA ALA A 148 0.71 -7.86 -16.10
C ALA A 148 1.63 -6.65 -15.86
N LEU A 149 1.07 -5.47 -15.56
CA LEU A 149 1.84 -4.29 -15.15
C LEU A 149 2.53 -4.52 -13.80
N ALA A 150 1.86 -5.15 -12.82
CA ALA A 150 2.49 -5.49 -11.54
C ALA A 150 3.68 -6.46 -11.72
N VAL A 151 3.53 -7.50 -12.55
CA VAL A 151 4.60 -8.44 -12.90
C VAL A 151 5.75 -7.73 -13.62
N GLN A 152 5.45 -6.85 -14.57
CA GLN A 152 6.47 -6.04 -15.26
C GLN A 152 7.28 -5.19 -14.27
N LEU A 153 6.60 -4.54 -13.32
CA LEU A 153 7.27 -3.74 -12.30
C LEU A 153 8.14 -4.63 -11.40
N ALA A 154 7.64 -5.80 -11.01
CA ALA A 154 8.37 -6.76 -10.17
C ALA A 154 9.68 -7.19 -10.83
N GLN A 155 9.61 -7.66 -12.09
CA GLN A 155 10.78 -8.10 -12.84
C GLN A 155 11.80 -6.98 -13.06
N ALA A 156 11.33 -5.74 -13.27
CA ALA A 156 12.20 -4.59 -13.50
C ALA A 156 13.01 -4.20 -12.26
N ILE A 157 12.34 -4.16 -11.10
CA ILE A 157 12.93 -3.61 -9.87
C ILE A 157 13.67 -4.67 -9.04
N HIS A 158 13.23 -5.95 -9.07
CA HIS A 158 13.79 -7.02 -8.23
C HIS A 158 15.33 -7.07 -8.27
N PRO A 159 16.01 -7.21 -9.42
CA PRO A 159 17.48 -7.30 -9.45
C PRO A 159 18.19 -6.04 -8.95
N ARG A 160 17.49 -4.91 -8.85
CA ARG A 160 18.05 -3.61 -8.40
C ARG A 160 18.03 -3.47 -6.89
N PHE A 161 17.16 -4.22 -6.21
CA PHE A 161 17.06 -4.22 -4.75
C PHE A 161 17.89 -5.34 -4.10
N MET A 162 18.27 -6.37 -4.85
CA MET A 162 19.02 -7.52 -4.33
C MET A 162 20.52 -7.25 -4.27
N VAL A 163 21.13 -7.62 -3.15
CA VAL A 163 22.57 -7.47 -2.92
C VAL A 163 23.11 -8.68 -2.17
N GLU A 164 24.41 -8.89 -2.23
CA GLU A 164 25.10 -9.88 -1.38
C GLU A 164 25.86 -9.16 -0.25
N ARG A 165 25.76 -9.67 0.98
CA ARG A 165 26.51 -9.21 2.15
C ARG A 165 27.15 -10.40 2.84
N ASN A 166 28.48 -10.41 2.92
CA ASN A 166 29.24 -11.49 3.56
C ASN A 166 28.87 -12.89 3.03
N GLY A 167 28.72 -13.05 1.72
CA GLY A 167 28.35 -14.33 1.09
C GLY A 167 26.89 -14.74 1.30
N ARG A 168 26.03 -13.81 1.76
CA ARG A 168 24.59 -14.06 1.96
C ARG A 168 23.75 -13.09 1.15
N GLU A 169 22.69 -13.60 0.54
CA GLU A 169 21.69 -12.77 -0.12
C GLU A 169 21.01 -11.83 0.89
N SER A 170 20.80 -10.59 0.48
CA SER A 170 20.14 -9.55 1.24
C SER A 170 19.51 -8.55 0.28
N MET A 171 18.97 -7.47 0.82
CA MET A 171 18.35 -6.42 0.03
C MET A 171 18.60 -5.03 0.61
N VAL A 172 18.42 -4.02 -0.24
CA VAL A 172 18.47 -2.61 0.14
C VAL A 172 17.07 -2.04 0.27
N TRP A 173 16.93 -0.95 1.02
CA TRP A 173 15.63 -0.36 1.34
C TRP A 173 15.18 0.62 0.26
N LYS A 174 16.14 1.37 -0.31
CA LYS A 174 15.87 2.44 -1.27
C LYS A 174 16.94 2.54 -2.37
N ILE A 175 16.48 2.74 -3.60
CA ILE A 175 17.32 3.03 -4.78
C ILE A 175 16.93 4.36 -5.45
N SER A 176 17.79 4.86 -6.33
CA SER A 176 17.56 6.06 -7.13
C SER A 176 16.46 5.89 -8.18
N THR A 177 15.92 6.99 -8.70
CA THR A 177 14.82 6.97 -9.68
C THR A 177 15.20 6.36 -11.04
N ASP A 178 16.49 6.30 -11.36
CA ASP A 178 17.03 5.61 -12.53
C ASP A 178 17.45 4.15 -12.25
N MET A 179 17.24 3.68 -11.01
CA MET A 179 17.61 2.36 -10.49
C MET A 179 19.12 2.02 -10.58
N ARG A 180 20.00 3.03 -10.70
CA ARG A 180 21.46 2.82 -10.84
C ARG A 180 22.22 2.89 -9.53
N HIS A 181 21.64 3.50 -8.49
CA HIS A 181 22.33 3.76 -7.23
C HIS A 181 21.49 3.33 -6.03
N VAL A 182 22.16 2.73 -5.06
CA VAL A 182 21.59 2.49 -3.73
C VAL A 182 21.60 3.80 -2.96
N LEU A 183 20.44 4.25 -2.49
CA LEU A 183 20.30 5.46 -1.68
C LEU A 183 20.27 5.14 -0.18
N VAL A 184 19.68 4.00 0.19
CA VAL A 184 19.66 3.54 1.58
C VAL A 184 19.94 2.04 1.60
N GLY A 185 21.13 1.69 2.09
CA GLY A 185 21.67 0.33 2.03
C GLY A 185 21.21 -0.58 3.16
N SER A 186 20.43 -0.12 4.15
CA SER A 186 19.79 -1.03 5.11
C SER A 186 18.66 -1.82 4.41
N LYS A 187 18.13 -2.86 5.07
CA LYS A 187 16.90 -3.56 4.66
C LYS A 187 15.76 -3.08 5.56
N GLY A 188 14.55 -2.86 5.03
CA GLY A 188 13.37 -2.64 5.85
C GLY A 188 12.92 -3.91 6.58
N HIS A 189 12.33 -3.78 7.78
CA HIS A 189 11.98 -4.93 8.62
C HIS A 189 11.15 -6.00 7.91
N LEU A 190 10.22 -5.57 7.05
CA LEU A 190 9.27 -6.44 6.36
C LEU A 190 9.47 -6.53 4.84
N ASP A 191 10.50 -5.91 4.27
CA ASP A 191 10.61 -5.78 2.80
C ASP A 191 10.69 -7.15 2.09
N ASP A 192 11.42 -8.09 2.67
CA ASP A 192 11.57 -9.48 2.20
C ASP A 192 10.26 -10.26 2.32
N VAL A 193 9.61 -10.22 3.49
CA VAL A 193 8.31 -10.87 3.70
C VAL A 193 7.25 -10.29 2.77
N THR A 194 7.23 -8.97 2.59
CA THR A 194 6.30 -8.29 1.68
C THR A 194 6.54 -8.71 0.24
N GLY A 195 7.80 -8.71 -0.21
CA GLY A 195 8.19 -9.20 -1.53
C GLY A 195 7.76 -10.65 -1.76
N PHE A 196 8.06 -11.54 -0.82
CA PHE A 196 7.68 -12.95 -0.89
C PHE A 196 6.17 -13.15 -1.05
N VAL A 197 5.37 -12.51 -0.20
CA VAL A 197 3.91 -12.66 -0.22
C VAL A 197 3.32 -12.06 -1.49
N VAL A 198 3.67 -10.82 -1.83
CA VAL A 198 3.10 -10.12 -2.99
C VAL A 198 3.47 -10.81 -4.29
N TYR A 199 4.73 -11.22 -4.49
CA TYR A 199 5.16 -11.86 -5.73
C TYR A 199 4.45 -13.20 -5.95
N ARG A 200 4.18 -13.96 -4.88
CA ARG A 200 3.34 -15.16 -4.97
C ARG A 200 1.92 -14.83 -5.42
N MET A 201 1.31 -13.79 -4.85
CA MET A 201 -0.02 -13.34 -5.28
C MET A 201 -0.03 -12.93 -6.76
N LEU A 202 0.97 -12.17 -7.20
CA LEU A 202 1.10 -11.78 -8.61
C LEU A 202 1.17 -12.99 -9.53
N ARG A 203 2.00 -13.99 -9.18
CA ARG A 203 2.15 -15.24 -9.95
C ARG A 203 0.85 -16.03 -9.98
N ASP A 204 0.16 -16.15 -8.85
CA ASP A 204 -1.08 -16.93 -8.77
C ASP A 204 -2.18 -16.28 -9.64
N THR A 205 -2.29 -14.94 -9.62
CA THR A 205 -3.18 -14.18 -10.53
C THR A 205 -2.74 -14.27 -11.99
N ALA A 206 -1.44 -14.20 -12.28
CA ALA A 206 -0.91 -14.33 -13.64
C ALA A 206 -1.25 -15.71 -14.25
N ARG A 207 -1.12 -16.78 -13.45
CA ARG A 207 -1.52 -18.15 -13.83
C ARG A 207 -3.02 -18.26 -14.06
N HIS A 208 -3.84 -17.63 -13.21
CA HIS A 208 -5.29 -17.64 -13.38
C HIS A 208 -5.71 -17.04 -14.73
N TYR A 209 -5.09 -15.94 -15.16
CA TYR A 209 -5.38 -15.32 -16.45
C TYR A 209 -4.70 -16.01 -17.64
N GLY A 210 -3.66 -16.82 -17.42
CA GLY A 210 -2.94 -17.52 -18.49
C GLY A 210 -2.11 -16.60 -19.39
N ASN A 211 -1.76 -15.40 -18.93
CA ASN A 211 -1.05 -14.39 -19.72
C ASN A 211 0.49 -14.51 -19.66
N PHE A 212 1.00 -15.39 -18.80
CA PHE A 212 2.42 -15.63 -18.59
C PHE A 212 2.71 -17.13 -18.56
N GLY A 213 3.99 -17.49 -18.70
CA GLY A 213 4.45 -18.87 -18.50
C GLY A 213 4.29 -19.33 -17.04
N ASP A 214 4.32 -20.64 -16.84
CA ASP A 214 4.14 -21.27 -15.52
C ASP A 214 5.21 -20.86 -14.50
N ASP A 215 6.38 -20.42 -14.98
CA ASP A 215 7.56 -20.05 -14.21
C ASP A 215 7.62 -18.57 -13.82
N VAL A 216 6.62 -17.76 -14.17
CA VAL A 216 6.59 -16.31 -13.87
C VAL A 216 6.89 -16.00 -12.40
N LEU A 217 7.89 -15.15 -12.15
CA LEU A 217 8.41 -14.74 -10.84
C LEU A 217 8.99 -15.87 -9.96
N THR A 218 9.24 -17.06 -10.49
CA THR A 218 9.72 -18.21 -9.69
C THR A 218 11.08 -17.93 -9.05
N SER A 219 12.05 -17.45 -9.82
CA SER A 219 13.39 -17.12 -9.33
C SER A 219 13.39 -16.05 -8.23
N GLU A 220 12.54 -15.04 -8.39
CA GLU A 220 12.40 -13.91 -7.49
C GLU A 220 11.79 -14.35 -6.16
N ILE A 221 10.75 -15.18 -6.21
CA ILE A 221 10.10 -15.78 -5.03
C ILE A 221 11.09 -16.68 -4.28
N GLU A 222 11.87 -17.50 -4.98
CA GLU A 222 12.89 -18.36 -4.37
C GLU A 222 14.01 -17.55 -3.70
N GLN A 223 14.41 -16.43 -4.29
CA GLN A 223 15.40 -15.55 -3.68
C GLN A 223 14.88 -14.88 -2.40
N TYR A 224 13.63 -14.43 -2.38
CA TYR A 224 13.03 -13.95 -1.14
C TYR A 224 12.98 -15.03 -0.06
N ALA A 225 12.64 -16.27 -0.43
CA ALA A 225 12.62 -17.39 0.52
C ALA A 225 14.00 -17.61 1.16
N ARG A 226 15.09 -17.59 0.37
CA ARG A 226 16.47 -17.72 0.89
C ARG A 226 16.88 -16.55 1.78
N ILE A 227 16.48 -15.33 1.45
CA ILE A 227 16.72 -14.16 2.33
C ILE A 227 15.99 -14.34 3.67
N MET A 228 14.73 -14.77 3.63
CA MET A 228 13.92 -15.00 4.84
C MET A 228 14.44 -16.14 5.73
N GLU A 229 15.06 -17.18 5.17
CA GLU A 229 15.66 -18.29 5.94
C GLU A 229 16.82 -17.84 6.85
N HIS A 230 17.45 -16.71 6.55
CA HIS A 230 18.62 -16.20 7.26
C HIS A 230 18.38 -14.86 7.95
N ALA A 231 17.20 -14.28 7.79
CA ALA A 231 16.82 -13.01 8.40
C ALA A 231 16.03 -13.25 9.69
N ASP A 232 16.39 -12.56 10.76
CA ASP A 232 15.55 -12.50 11.95
C ASP A 232 14.27 -11.74 11.60
N VAL A 233 13.12 -12.42 11.70
CA VAL A 233 11.82 -11.77 11.56
C VAL A 233 11.61 -10.93 12.82
N SER A 234 11.80 -9.61 12.73
CA SER A 234 11.68 -8.71 13.87
C SER A 234 10.96 -7.43 13.50
N LEU A 235 9.95 -7.09 14.30
CA LEU A 235 9.22 -5.83 14.23
C LEU A 235 9.93 -4.74 15.06
N SER A 236 9.94 -3.53 14.53
CA SER A 236 10.51 -2.33 15.18
C SER A 236 9.74 -1.85 16.42
N GLY A 237 8.52 -2.36 16.64
CA GLY A 237 7.60 -1.85 17.66
C GLY A 237 6.80 -0.62 17.22
N ASP A 238 7.06 -0.09 16.02
CA ASP A 238 6.26 0.96 15.42
C ASP A 238 4.83 0.46 15.07
N PRO A 239 3.77 1.25 15.30
CA PRO A 239 2.40 0.82 14.99
C PRO A 239 2.18 0.46 13.51
N LEU A 240 2.82 1.16 12.58
CA LEU A 240 2.68 0.84 11.15
C LEU A 240 3.30 -0.53 10.84
N ASP A 241 4.52 -0.76 11.32
CA ASP A 241 5.26 -2.00 11.11
C ASP A 241 4.51 -3.20 11.67
N LEU A 242 3.98 -3.06 12.89
CA LEU A 242 3.04 -4.00 13.51
C LEU A 242 1.85 -4.33 12.58
N GLY A 243 1.17 -3.29 12.08
CA GLY A 243 -0.02 -3.42 11.26
C GLY A 243 0.25 -4.11 9.93
N MET A 244 1.31 -3.68 9.25
CA MET A 244 1.75 -4.29 7.99
C MET A 244 2.17 -5.75 8.21
N GLY A 245 2.81 -6.07 9.33
CA GLY A 245 3.14 -7.45 9.70
C GLY A 245 1.91 -8.35 9.86
N LEU A 246 0.87 -7.87 10.55
CA LEU A 246 -0.41 -8.61 10.68
C LEU A 246 -1.14 -8.74 9.35
N TRP A 247 -1.09 -7.70 8.51
CA TRP A 247 -1.62 -7.76 7.16
C TRP A 247 -0.85 -8.75 6.29
N LEU A 248 0.47 -8.90 6.38
CA LEU A 248 1.16 -9.93 5.60
C LEU A 248 0.84 -11.33 6.12
N ALA A 249 0.87 -11.51 7.44
CA ALA A 249 0.61 -12.79 8.10
C ALA A 249 -0.81 -13.34 7.80
N HIS A 250 -1.81 -12.48 7.61
CA HIS A 250 -3.18 -12.96 7.39
C HIS A 250 -3.36 -13.74 6.08
N PHE A 251 -2.45 -13.59 5.10
CA PHE A 251 -2.54 -14.28 3.82
C PHE A 251 -2.14 -15.76 3.90
N ASN A 252 -1.27 -16.14 4.84
CA ASN A 252 -0.82 -17.51 5.04
C ASN A 252 -0.49 -17.81 6.51
N ARG A 253 -1.54 -17.91 7.33
CA ARG A 253 -1.45 -18.06 8.80
C ARG A 253 -0.69 -19.31 9.25
N ASP A 254 -0.70 -20.35 8.43
CA ASP A 254 -0.08 -21.64 8.75
C ASP A 254 1.42 -21.68 8.43
N ALA A 255 1.96 -20.64 7.79
CA ALA A 255 3.40 -20.57 7.55
C ALA A 255 4.16 -20.27 8.86
N PRO A 256 5.35 -20.89 9.09
CA PRO A 256 6.17 -20.61 10.27
C PRO A 256 6.48 -19.11 10.46
N TRP A 257 6.94 -18.44 9.38
CA TRP A 257 7.23 -16.99 9.41
C TRP A 257 6.01 -16.15 9.79
N SER A 258 4.82 -16.58 9.36
CA SER A 258 3.57 -15.87 9.65
C SER A 258 3.19 -16.01 11.12
N ARG A 259 3.35 -17.20 11.71
CA ARG A 259 3.07 -17.42 13.14
C ARG A 259 4.02 -16.63 14.02
N GLU A 260 5.30 -16.60 13.69
CA GLU A 260 6.30 -15.81 14.41
C GLU A 260 6.01 -14.30 14.33
N LEU A 261 5.80 -13.80 13.11
CA LEU A 261 5.50 -12.40 12.86
C LEU A 261 4.20 -11.95 13.54
N SER A 262 3.12 -12.73 13.40
CA SER A 262 1.84 -12.43 14.03
C SER A 262 1.88 -12.55 15.55
N GLY A 263 2.67 -13.47 16.11
CA GLY A 263 2.89 -13.58 17.54
C GLY A 263 3.50 -12.32 18.14
N GLN A 264 4.63 -11.87 17.58
CA GLN A 264 5.29 -10.61 17.98
C GLN A 264 4.36 -9.41 17.84
N ALA A 265 3.66 -9.34 16.70
CA ALA A 265 2.70 -8.29 16.44
C ALA A 265 1.56 -8.24 17.48
N LEU A 266 0.91 -9.36 17.75
CA LEU A 266 -0.20 -9.41 18.70
C LEU A 266 0.25 -9.07 20.14
N GLU A 267 1.48 -9.42 20.51
CA GLU A 267 2.07 -9.02 21.79
C GLU A 267 2.25 -7.49 21.86
N ILE A 268 2.83 -6.87 20.82
CA ILE A 268 2.99 -5.41 20.75
C ILE A 268 1.62 -4.70 20.75
N ALA A 269 0.66 -5.23 20.00
CA ALA A 269 -0.70 -4.69 19.91
C ALA A 269 -1.38 -4.64 21.29
N ARG A 270 -1.35 -5.76 22.03
CA ARG A 270 -1.95 -5.92 23.36
C ARG A 270 -1.21 -5.14 24.44
N GLY A 271 0.10 -5.32 24.52
CA GLY A 271 0.90 -4.85 25.65
C GLY A 271 1.32 -3.39 25.56
N ARG A 272 1.38 -2.80 24.37
CA ARG A 272 1.95 -1.47 24.15
C ARG A 272 1.03 -0.56 23.34
N PHE A 273 0.68 -0.94 22.12
CA PHE A 273 -0.02 -0.05 21.20
C PHE A 273 -1.41 0.34 21.68
N LEU A 274 -2.32 -0.60 21.89
CA LEU A 274 -3.71 -0.27 22.24
C LEU A 274 -3.80 0.44 23.60
N VAL A 275 -2.95 0.05 24.56
CA VAL A 275 -2.85 0.72 25.88
C VAL A 275 -2.43 2.18 25.74
N ALA A 276 -1.47 2.48 24.86
CA ALA A 276 -1.03 3.84 24.61
C ALA A 276 -2.04 4.64 23.78
N ALA A 277 -2.60 4.02 22.74
CA ALA A 277 -3.47 4.67 21.76
C ALA A 277 -4.88 4.97 22.29
N ALA A 278 -5.34 4.24 23.32
CA ALA A 278 -6.60 4.51 24.04
C ALA A 278 -6.59 5.83 24.83
N LYS A 279 -5.43 6.49 24.98
CA LYS A 279 -5.35 7.79 25.64
C LYS A 279 -5.91 8.90 24.73
N PRO A 280 -6.67 9.87 25.27
CA PRO A 280 -7.15 11.01 24.50
C PRO A 280 -6.02 11.78 23.82
N LEU A 281 -6.32 12.37 22.66
CA LEU A 281 -5.39 13.28 21.99
C LEU A 281 -5.28 14.59 22.77
N THR A 282 -4.08 14.86 23.26
CA THR A 282 -3.67 16.16 23.82
C THR A 282 -2.79 16.89 22.82
N ALA A 283 -2.66 18.22 22.98
CA ALA A 283 -1.74 19.02 22.18
C ALA A 283 -0.31 18.46 22.19
N ALA A 284 0.16 17.99 23.35
CA ALA A 284 1.49 17.38 23.48
C ALA A 284 1.58 16.02 22.77
N SER A 285 0.56 15.16 22.87
CA SER A 285 0.58 13.86 22.20
C SER A 285 0.47 13.98 20.68
N ASN A 286 -0.18 15.03 20.16
CA ASN A 286 -0.33 15.28 18.74
C ASN A 286 1.01 15.54 18.03
N LEU A 287 2.03 16.00 18.75
CA LEU A 287 3.37 16.24 18.20
C LEU A 287 4.17 14.96 17.96
N HIS A 288 3.77 13.85 18.58
CA HIS A 288 4.53 12.60 18.58
C HIS A 288 3.74 11.40 18.04
N ARG A 289 2.41 11.45 18.09
CA ARG A 289 1.53 10.41 17.53
C ARG A 289 1.21 10.72 16.07
N LEU A 290 1.64 9.83 15.18
CA LEU A 290 1.36 9.93 13.74
C LEU A 290 0.14 9.06 13.41
N ALA A 291 -0.96 9.70 13.00
CA ALA A 291 -2.25 9.03 12.80
C ALA A 291 -2.18 7.86 11.81
N PHE A 292 -1.54 8.06 10.65
CA PHE A 292 -1.38 7.01 9.64
C PHE A 292 -0.69 5.75 10.18
N ARG A 293 0.25 5.88 11.13
CA ARG A 293 0.92 4.72 11.74
C ARG A 293 -0.03 3.91 12.60
N GLU A 294 -0.84 4.60 13.42
CA GLU A 294 -1.86 3.96 14.25
C GLU A 294 -2.97 3.33 13.41
N PHE A 295 -3.37 3.96 12.30
CA PHE A 295 -4.32 3.39 11.35
C PHE A 295 -3.75 2.16 10.64
N GLY A 296 -2.45 2.12 10.37
CA GLY A 296 -1.75 0.93 9.90
C GLY A 296 -1.92 -0.25 10.87
N ALA A 297 -1.65 -0.03 12.17
CA ALA A 297 -1.88 -1.03 13.21
C ALA A 297 -3.34 -1.52 13.22
N CYS A 298 -4.29 -0.58 13.20
CA CYS A 298 -5.72 -0.87 13.20
C CYS A 298 -6.14 -1.73 12.00
N LEU A 299 -5.69 -1.37 10.79
CA LEU A 299 -5.91 -2.13 9.56
C LEU A 299 -5.38 -3.55 9.69
N GLY A 300 -4.15 -3.72 10.16
CA GLY A 300 -3.51 -5.03 10.33
C GLY A 300 -4.26 -5.94 11.30
N ILE A 301 -4.59 -5.42 12.49
CA ILE A 301 -5.39 -6.12 13.51
C ILE A 301 -6.72 -6.61 12.90
N LYS A 302 -7.42 -5.72 12.20
CA LYS A 302 -8.69 -6.03 11.54
C LYS A 302 -8.55 -6.94 10.30
N CYS A 303 -7.38 -7.10 9.70
CA CYS A 303 -7.15 -8.10 8.65
C CYS A 303 -6.91 -9.50 9.24
N TYR A 304 -6.26 -9.58 10.40
CA TYR A 304 -5.94 -10.83 11.08
C TYR A 304 -7.12 -11.42 11.91
N GLU A 305 -8.22 -10.71 11.97
CA GLU A 305 -9.32 -10.72 12.95
C GLU A 305 -10.13 -11.99 13.29
N LYS A 306 -9.79 -13.21 12.85
CA LYS A 306 -10.74 -14.33 13.06
C LYS A 306 -11.04 -14.69 14.53
N GLU A 307 -10.28 -14.23 15.52
CA GLU A 307 -10.43 -14.66 16.94
C GLU A 307 -10.01 -13.59 17.97
N LEU A 308 -10.17 -12.28 17.67
CA LEU A 308 -9.53 -11.21 18.45
C LEU A 308 -10.49 -10.09 18.89
N GLU A 309 -11.71 -10.42 19.33
CA GLU A 309 -12.77 -9.45 19.70
C GLU A 309 -12.27 -8.28 20.57
N SER A 310 -11.49 -8.56 21.62
CA SER A 310 -10.96 -7.51 22.52
C SER A 310 -9.98 -6.54 21.85
N LEU A 311 -9.27 -6.98 20.79
CA LEU A 311 -8.42 -6.08 20.01
C LEU A 311 -9.24 -5.20 19.08
N VAL A 312 -10.34 -5.73 18.56
CA VAL A 312 -11.24 -4.97 17.68
C VAL A 312 -11.86 -3.80 18.44
N GLU A 313 -12.32 -4.01 19.67
CA GLU A 313 -12.83 -2.92 20.53
C GLU A 313 -11.76 -1.83 20.77
N GLY A 314 -10.52 -2.24 21.00
CA GLY A 314 -9.39 -1.31 21.10
C GLY A 314 -9.17 -0.51 19.81
N VAL A 315 -9.27 -1.16 18.65
CA VAL A 315 -9.18 -0.48 17.35
C VAL A 315 -10.28 0.55 17.18
N GLU A 316 -11.53 0.21 17.50
CA GLU A 316 -12.66 1.14 17.40
C GLU A 316 -12.45 2.38 18.30
N THR A 317 -11.90 2.17 19.50
CA THR A 317 -11.51 3.28 20.39
C THR A 317 -10.48 4.22 19.74
N VAL A 318 -9.45 3.67 19.10
CA VAL A 318 -8.44 4.48 18.39
C VAL A 318 -9.06 5.27 17.24
N LEU A 319 -9.93 4.65 16.44
CA LEU A 319 -10.61 5.31 15.32
C LEU A 319 -11.52 6.45 15.79
N ASP A 320 -12.22 6.28 16.89
CA ASP A 320 -13.08 7.32 17.48
C ASP A 320 -12.28 8.51 18.03
N ILE A 321 -11.13 8.24 18.66
CA ILE A 321 -10.22 9.28 19.15
C ILE A 321 -9.75 10.20 18.02
N TRP A 322 -9.39 9.63 16.86
CA TRP A 322 -8.91 10.40 15.71
C TRP A 322 -10.03 10.99 14.85
N LYS A 323 -11.26 10.47 14.93
CA LYS A 323 -12.40 10.86 14.09
C LYS A 323 -12.58 12.37 13.98
N GLY A 324 -12.55 13.06 15.13
CA GLY A 324 -12.72 14.51 15.16
C GLY A 324 -11.66 15.26 14.36
N LYS A 325 -10.40 14.80 14.35
CA LYS A 325 -9.32 15.42 13.57
C LYS A 325 -9.44 15.09 12.07
N MET A 326 -9.85 13.87 11.73
CA MET A 326 -9.95 13.43 10.32
C MET A 326 -11.07 14.15 9.55
N LEU A 327 -12.16 14.51 10.23
CA LEU A 327 -13.35 15.06 9.56
C LEU A 327 -13.39 16.58 9.49
N LYS A 328 -12.61 17.29 10.32
CA LYS A 328 -12.55 18.75 10.28
C LYS A 328 -11.93 19.25 8.98
N ASP A 329 -12.49 20.31 8.44
CA ASP A 329 -11.85 21.16 7.44
C ASP A 329 -10.87 22.06 8.20
N GLU A 330 -9.58 21.70 8.22
CA GLU A 330 -8.54 22.47 8.89
C GLU A 330 -7.52 22.92 7.83
N ASP A 331 -7.39 24.24 7.65
CA ASP A 331 -6.36 24.91 6.84
C ASP A 331 -5.08 25.11 7.69
N GLY A 332 -4.51 24.03 8.21
CA GLY A 332 -3.35 24.06 9.12
C GLY A 332 -2.05 23.57 8.50
N GLU A 333 -0.91 24.05 9.03
CA GLU A 333 0.49 23.80 8.60
C GLU A 333 0.97 22.33 8.55
N ASP A 334 0.13 21.33 8.88
CA ASP A 334 0.44 19.88 8.82
C ASP A 334 -0.22 19.20 7.60
N ASP A 335 -0.35 19.96 6.49
CA ASP A 335 -1.03 19.55 5.25
C ASP A 335 -0.33 18.37 4.55
N ASP A 336 0.99 18.22 4.72
CA ASP A 336 1.79 17.21 4.03
C ASP A 336 1.40 15.77 4.37
N LEU A 337 0.95 15.50 5.60
CA LEU A 337 0.55 14.15 6.04
C LEU A 337 -0.97 13.93 5.98
N ARG A 338 -1.75 14.97 5.70
CA ARG A 338 -3.22 14.89 5.68
C ARG A 338 -3.72 13.82 4.69
N PRO A 339 -3.21 13.73 3.44
CA PRO A 339 -3.68 12.71 2.51
C PRO A 339 -3.44 11.28 2.99
N ILE A 340 -2.23 10.96 3.48
CA ILE A 340 -1.92 9.62 3.97
C ILE A 340 -2.76 9.26 5.21
N ASN A 341 -2.98 10.22 6.12
CA ASN A 341 -3.83 10.03 7.28
C ASN A 341 -5.26 9.66 6.85
N LEU A 342 -5.84 10.36 5.88
CA LEU A 342 -7.21 10.14 5.42
C LEU A 342 -7.40 8.80 4.70
N VAL A 343 -6.52 8.43 3.77
CA VAL A 343 -6.65 7.14 3.05
C VAL A 343 -6.42 5.94 3.98
N MET A 344 -5.51 6.07 4.95
CA MET A 344 -5.28 5.01 5.93
C MET A 344 -6.39 4.95 6.98
N TYR A 345 -7.00 6.09 7.35
CA TYR A 345 -8.19 6.13 8.19
C TYR A 345 -9.36 5.40 7.52
N ALA A 346 -9.61 5.66 6.24
CA ALA A 346 -10.62 4.95 5.46
C ALA A 346 -10.38 3.43 5.47
N ALA A 347 -9.16 2.98 5.13
CA ALA A 347 -8.81 1.57 5.17
C ALA A 347 -8.94 0.95 6.58
N ALA A 348 -8.66 1.70 7.65
CA ALA A 348 -8.84 1.21 9.01
C ALA A 348 -10.32 1.14 9.43
N LEU A 349 -11.18 2.04 8.93
CA LEU A 349 -12.64 1.96 9.13
C LEU A 349 -13.22 0.69 8.49
N ILE A 350 -12.88 0.44 7.23
CA ILE A 350 -13.33 -0.72 6.45
C ILE A 350 -12.12 -1.29 5.71
N THR A 351 -11.58 -2.40 6.20
CA THR A 351 -10.35 -3.00 5.67
C THR A 351 -10.50 -3.52 4.26
N GLY A 352 -11.71 -3.94 3.88
CA GLY A 352 -12.11 -4.17 2.50
C GLY A 352 -11.09 -4.94 1.67
N ALA A 353 -10.63 -4.31 0.59
CA ALA A 353 -9.70 -4.83 -0.40
C ALA A 353 -8.31 -5.26 0.15
N PHE A 354 -7.99 -4.97 1.42
CA PHE A 354 -6.80 -5.51 2.09
C PHE A 354 -6.98 -6.95 2.61
N ARG A 355 -8.22 -7.45 2.73
CA ARG A 355 -8.50 -8.81 3.21
C ARG A 355 -8.45 -9.84 2.05
N LYS A 356 -7.72 -10.95 2.27
CA LYS A 356 -7.55 -12.07 1.32
C LYS A 356 -8.80 -12.48 0.55
N SER A 357 -9.94 -12.62 1.23
CA SER A 357 -11.17 -13.16 0.64
C SER A 357 -12.23 -12.10 0.31
N TYR A 358 -11.89 -10.81 0.32
CA TYR A 358 -12.88 -9.74 0.23
C TYR A 358 -13.64 -9.69 -1.10
N LEU A 359 -12.94 -9.87 -2.23
CA LEU A 359 -13.55 -9.76 -3.56
C LEU A 359 -14.39 -11.00 -3.95
N GLY A 360 -14.37 -12.07 -3.15
CA GLY A 360 -14.87 -13.39 -3.54
C GLY A 360 -13.97 -14.05 -4.60
N GLY A 361 -14.03 -15.38 -4.71
CA GLY A 361 -13.31 -16.11 -5.78
C GLY A 361 -11.80 -16.26 -5.55
N GLY A 362 -11.37 -16.69 -4.36
CA GLY A 362 -9.97 -17.01 -4.13
C GLY A 362 -9.45 -17.97 -5.22
N ILE A 363 -8.42 -17.54 -5.95
CA ILE A 363 -7.59 -18.45 -6.73
C ILE A 363 -7.03 -19.42 -5.69
N SER A 364 -7.43 -20.68 -5.78
CA SER A 364 -6.98 -21.74 -4.89
C SER A 364 -5.45 -21.69 -4.81
N SER A 365 -4.94 -21.39 -3.61
CA SER A 365 -3.51 -21.37 -3.30
C SER A 365 -2.87 -22.74 -3.42
#